data_AF-A0A848GQE9-F1
#
_entry.id   AF-A0A848GQE9-F1
#
_cell.length_a   1.000
_cell.length_b   1.000
_cell.length_c   1.000
_cell.angle_alpha   90.00
_cell.angle_beta   90.00
_cell.angle_gamma   90.00
#
_symmetry.space_group_name_H-M   'P 1'
#
loop_
_entity.id
_entity.type
_entity.pdbx_description
1 polymer ?
#
loop_
_entity_poly.entity_id
_entity_poly.type
_entity_poly.pdbx_seq_one_letter_code
_entity_poly.pdbx_strand_id
1 'polypeptide(L)'
;MPTILITPDQLKPHIWRNEMIALPDSVQRDKFRMLNGIKANVTWSGIASLEQGDFEYYTFSLINKNDTLFRADNVFKVWVPEAGENWISVQLKKEVAESETPGTVYLVNTVSREALVVDQDIHNATNAPIVKVGNVTYVFYVKDDKIYRYNIAEKRTSAIATLDYKDIDEDNAMPYKLEVKQAGRAFDARLIIQYNGKYYFRPFQAL
;
A
#
# COMPACT_ATOMS: atom_id res chain seq x y z
N MET A 1 12.68 18.86 -5.33
CA MET A 1 11.95 17.57 -5.39
C MET A 1 11.07 17.62 -6.64
N PRO A 2 11.01 16.58 -7.48
CA PRO A 2 10.19 16.58 -8.69
C PRO A 2 8.69 16.59 -8.36
N THR A 3 7.90 17.16 -9.27
CA THR A 3 6.44 17.23 -9.17
C THR A 3 5.81 16.36 -10.25
N ILE A 4 4.83 15.55 -9.85
CA ILE A 4 4.02 14.71 -10.72
C ILE A 4 2.67 15.40 -10.86
N LEU A 5 2.41 15.94 -12.06
CA LEU A 5 1.13 16.53 -12.38
C LEU A 5 0.07 15.44 -12.59
N ILE A 6 -1.04 15.57 -11.87
CA ILE A 6 -2.25 14.77 -12.01
C ILE A 6 -3.33 15.65 -12.63
N THR A 7 -3.55 15.46 -13.92
CA THR A 7 -4.54 16.21 -14.72
C THR A 7 -5.20 15.26 -15.71
N PRO A 8 -6.48 15.46 -16.07
CA PRO A 8 -7.23 14.53 -16.93
C PRO A 8 -6.53 14.15 -18.24
N ASP A 9 -5.80 15.07 -18.87
CA ASP A 9 -5.07 14.84 -20.13
C ASP A 9 -3.84 13.91 -19.99
N GLN A 10 -3.27 13.83 -18.78
CA GLN A 10 -2.12 12.97 -18.47
C GLN A 10 -2.52 11.60 -17.90
N LEU A 11 -3.78 11.46 -17.50
CA LEU A 11 -4.34 10.22 -16.98
C LEU A 11 -4.66 9.24 -18.12
N LYS A 12 -4.09 8.05 -18.04
CA LYS A 12 -4.36 6.97 -19.00
C LYS A 12 -5.35 5.99 -18.39
N PRO A 13 -6.37 5.51 -19.13
CA PRO A 13 -7.30 4.52 -18.62
C PRO A 13 -6.57 3.27 -18.11
N HIS A 14 -7.02 2.74 -16.99
CA HIS A 14 -6.49 1.51 -16.39
C HIS A 14 -7.63 0.49 -16.17
N ILE A 15 -7.42 -0.75 -16.61
CA ILE A 15 -8.35 -1.84 -16.29
C ILE A 15 -8.00 -2.36 -14.91
N TRP A 16 -8.94 -2.21 -13.99
CA TRP A 16 -8.77 -2.63 -12.60
C TRP A 16 -8.55 -4.14 -12.46
N ARG A 17 -7.60 -4.51 -11.59
CA ARG A 17 -7.45 -5.87 -11.03
C ARG A 17 -7.56 -5.73 -9.52
N ASN A 18 -8.13 -6.70 -8.82
CA ASN A 18 -8.39 -6.55 -7.38
C ASN A 18 -7.06 -6.51 -6.58
N GLU A 19 -6.67 -5.34 -6.07
CA GLU A 19 -5.38 -5.12 -5.38
C GLU A 19 -5.48 -5.11 -3.85
N MET A 20 -6.63 -5.49 -3.30
CA MET A 20 -6.83 -5.59 -1.85
C MET A 20 -7.26 -7.00 -1.49
N ILE A 21 -6.70 -7.48 -0.38
CA ILE A 21 -7.07 -8.79 0.18
C ILE A 21 -8.32 -8.61 1.04
N ALA A 22 -8.55 -7.46 1.67
CA ALA A 22 -9.78 -7.19 2.41
C ALA A 22 -10.21 -5.73 2.34
N LEU A 23 -11.52 -5.54 2.40
CA LEU A 23 -12.23 -4.26 2.43
C LEU A 23 -13.32 -4.33 3.52
N PRO A 24 -13.68 -3.21 4.16
CA PRO A 24 -14.66 -3.17 5.26
C PRO A 24 -16.04 -3.79 4.93
N ASP A 25 -16.39 -3.88 3.65
CA ASP A 25 -17.70 -4.36 3.17
C ASP A 25 -17.63 -5.60 2.28
N SER A 26 -16.53 -6.37 2.34
CA SER A 26 -16.35 -7.49 1.42
C SER A 26 -17.12 -8.73 1.87
N VAL A 27 -18.17 -9.11 1.12
CA VAL A 27 -19.08 -10.26 1.38
C VAL A 27 -18.37 -11.63 1.46
N GLN A 28 -17.08 -11.69 1.16
CA GLN A 28 -16.28 -12.93 1.18
C GLN A 28 -15.40 -12.99 2.42
N ARG A 29 -15.84 -13.80 3.39
CA ARG A 29 -15.13 -14.12 4.63
C ARG A 29 -13.94 -15.01 4.32
N ASP A 30 -12.79 -14.62 4.84
CA ASP A 30 -11.46 -15.21 4.68
C ASP A 30 -10.88 -15.15 3.26
N LYS A 31 -9.76 -14.45 3.12
CA LYS A 31 -9.01 -14.32 1.86
C LYS A 31 -7.54 -14.52 2.13
N PHE A 32 -6.85 -15.13 1.17
CA PHE A 32 -5.41 -15.28 1.26
C PHE A 32 -4.72 -15.06 -0.08
N ARG A 33 -3.43 -14.74 0.00
CA ARG A 33 -2.53 -14.66 -1.14
C ARG A 33 -1.21 -15.35 -0.79
N MET A 34 -0.68 -16.13 -1.72
CA MET A 34 0.64 -16.73 -1.59
C MET A 34 1.71 -15.79 -2.16
N LEU A 35 2.78 -15.60 -1.40
CA LEU A 35 3.92 -14.73 -1.70
C LEU A 35 5.21 -15.50 -1.41
N ASN A 36 5.86 -16.06 -2.44
CA ASN A 36 7.11 -16.81 -2.28
C ASN A 36 7.06 -17.90 -1.18
N GLY A 37 5.94 -18.64 -1.10
CA GLY A 37 5.73 -19.68 -0.09
C GLY A 37 5.20 -19.19 1.27
N ILE A 38 5.01 -17.88 1.44
CA ILE A 38 4.38 -17.28 2.62
C ILE A 38 2.92 -16.98 2.31
N LYS A 39 2.02 -17.41 3.21
CA LYS A 39 0.59 -17.14 3.13
C LYS A 39 0.29 -15.81 3.82
N ALA A 40 -0.09 -14.80 3.05
CA ALA A 40 -0.74 -13.59 3.57
C ALA A 40 -2.23 -13.89 3.73
N ASN A 41 -2.70 -13.98 4.97
CA ASN A 41 -4.04 -14.43 5.31
C ASN A 41 -4.80 -13.29 6.01
N VAL A 42 -6.02 -13.03 5.55
CA VAL A 42 -6.97 -12.17 6.25
C VAL A 42 -8.11 -13.04 6.74
N THR A 43 -8.38 -12.99 8.04
CA THR A 43 -9.48 -13.70 8.68
C THR A 43 -10.48 -12.70 9.24
N TRP A 44 -11.77 -12.91 9.00
CA TRP A 44 -12.83 -12.07 9.57
C TRP A 44 -12.84 -12.23 11.10
N SER A 45 -12.85 -11.10 11.81
CA SER A 45 -12.74 -11.08 13.27
C SER A 45 -14.00 -10.56 13.95
N GLY A 46 -14.80 -9.73 13.27
CA GLY A 46 -16.07 -9.24 13.81
C GLY A 46 -16.61 -8.01 13.10
N ILE A 47 -17.59 -7.37 13.74
CA ILE A 47 -18.12 -6.06 13.38
C ILE A 47 -17.78 -5.10 14.50
N ALA A 48 -17.24 -3.93 14.16
CA ALA A 48 -17.04 -2.82 15.07
C ALA A 48 -18.15 -1.78 14.82
N SER A 49 -18.94 -1.50 15.85
CA SER A 49 -19.94 -0.42 15.84
C SER A 49 -19.28 0.89 16.23
N LEU A 50 -19.08 1.77 15.26
CA LEU A 50 -18.45 3.08 15.41
C LEU A 50 -19.47 4.18 15.15
N GLU A 51 -19.13 5.43 15.49
CA GLU A 51 -20.01 6.60 15.25
C GLU A 51 -20.42 6.73 13.77
N GLN A 52 -19.58 6.24 12.87
CA GLN A 52 -19.76 6.30 11.41
C GLN A 52 -20.62 5.15 10.86
N GLY A 53 -20.94 4.13 11.66
CA GLY A 53 -21.62 2.91 11.22
C GLY A 53 -21.01 1.61 11.75
N ASP A 54 -21.51 0.49 11.24
CA ASP A 54 -21.02 -0.85 11.54
C ASP A 54 -20.06 -1.31 10.44
N PHE A 55 -18.86 -1.75 10.83
CA PHE A 55 -17.82 -2.10 9.86
C PHE A 55 -17.15 -3.43 10.20
N GLU A 56 -16.88 -4.24 9.17
CA GLU A 56 -16.13 -5.48 9.37
C GLU A 56 -14.66 -5.17 9.67
N TYR A 57 -14.11 -5.84 10.69
CA TYR A 57 -12.68 -5.85 10.95
C TYR A 57 -12.14 -7.27 10.90
N TYR A 58 -10.84 -7.34 10.67
CA TYR A 58 -10.14 -8.56 10.36
C TYR A 58 -8.87 -8.70 11.21
N THR A 59 -8.34 -9.91 11.21
CA THR A 59 -6.98 -10.22 11.61
C THR A 59 -6.18 -10.52 10.34
N PHE A 60 -5.09 -9.78 10.15
CA PHE A 60 -4.10 -10.08 9.11
C PHE A 60 -2.92 -10.85 9.70
N SER A 61 -2.49 -11.90 9.01
CA SER A 61 -1.33 -12.70 9.38
C SER A 61 -0.45 -13.02 8.17
N LEU A 62 0.87 -12.99 8.36
CA LEU A 62 1.83 -13.63 7.45
C LEU A 62 2.26 -14.96 8.05
N ILE A 63 1.99 -16.05 7.35
CA ILE A 63 2.22 -17.42 7.82
C ILE A 63 3.22 -18.12 6.90
N ASN A 64 4.30 -18.63 7.46
CA ASN A 64 5.27 -19.47 6.75
C ASN A 64 5.18 -20.90 7.29
N LYS A 65 4.61 -21.81 6.49
CA LYS A 65 4.23 -23.17 6.92
C LYS A 65 3.32 -23.12 8.15
N ASN A 66 3.83 -23.48 9.32
CA ASN A 66 3.08 -23.50 10.59
C ASN A 66 3.40 -22.31 11.50
N ASP A 67 4.34 -21.44 11.09
CA ASP A 67 4.81 -20.33 11.90
C ASP A 67 4.12 -19.03 11.49
N THR A 68 3.63 -18.27 12.46
CA THR A 68 3.14 -16.90 12.23
C THR A 68 4.32 -15.94 12.32
N LEU A 69 4.69 -15.32 11.19
CA LEU A 69 5.77 -14.33 11.10
C LEU A 69 5.33 -12.93 11.54
N PHE A 70 4.07 -12.60 11.29
CA PHE A 70 3.49 -11.31 11.61
C PHE A 70 1.98 -11.46 11.82
N ARG A 71 1.44 -10.69 12.76
CA ARG A 71 0.01 -10.60 13.04
C ARG A 71 -0.37 -9.15 13.35
N ALA A 72 -1.46 -8.70 12.76
CA ALA A 72 -2.12 -7.46 13.10
C ALA A 72 -3.62 -7.71 13.26
N ASP A 73 -4.15 -7.42 14.44
CA ASP A 73 -5.57 -7.48 14.75
C ASP A 73 -6.25 -6.12 14.51
N ASN A 74 -7.58 -6.14 14.41
CA ASN A 74 -8.42 -4.96 14.23
C ASN A 74 -8.02 -4.14 12.99
N VAL A 75 -7.79 -4.82 11.86
CA VAL A 75 -7.53 -4.16 10.59
C VAL A 75 -8.82 -4.10 9.77
N PHE A 76 -9.09 -2.95 9.15
CA PHE A 76 -10.30 -2.72 8.35
C PHE A 76 -10.02 -2.80 6.84
N LYS A 77 -8.78 -2.53 6.44
CA LYS A 77 -8.35 -2.59 5.04
C LYS A 77 -6.95 -3.16 4.93
N VAL A 78 -6.78 -4.08 3.98
CA VAL A 78 -5.51 -4.77 3.73
C VAL A 78 -5.19 -4.73 2.24
N TRP A 79 -4.15 -3.99 1.87
CA TRP A 79 -3.63 -4.04 0.51
C TRP A 79 -2.90 -5.36 0.29
N VAL A 80 -2.84 -5.79 -0.97
CA VAL A 80 -1.97 -6.88 -1.38
C VAL A 80 -0.54 -6.59 -0.90
N PRO A 81 0.05 -7.47 -0.08
CA PRO A 81 1.44 -7.31 0.31
C PRO A 81 2.38 -7.56 -0.86
N GLU A 82 3.53 -6.90 -0.82
CA GLU A 82 4.55 -6.98 -1.86
C GLU A 82 5.77 -7.73 -1.32
N ALA A 83 6.26 -8.68 -2.10
CA ALA A 83 7.36 -9.55 -1.69
C ALA A 83 8.68 -9.12 -2.33
N GLY A 84 9.66 -8.82 -1.48
CA GLY A 84 11.07 -8.76 -1.83
C GLY A 84 11.74 -10.10 -1.56
N GLU A 85 13.08 -10.10 -1.56
CA GLU A 85 13.88 -11.31 -1.32
C GLU A 85 13.68 -11.85 0.11
N ASN A 86 14.03 -11.06 1.12
CA ASN A 86 13.92 -11.43 2.54
C ASN A 86 12.87 -10.59 3.29
N TRP A 87 12.06 -9.81 2.57
CA TRP A 87 11.17 -8.82 3.15
C TRP A 87 9.80 -8.91 2.50
N ILE A 88 8.76 -8.74 3.30
CA ILE A 88 7.40 -8.49 2.83
C ILE A 88 6.98 -7.12 3.36
N SER A 89 6.53 -6.25 2.47
CA SER A 89 5.88 -4.99 2.84
C SER A 89 4.37 -5.16 2.85
N VAL A 90 3.73 -4.62 3.87
CA VAL A 90 2.28 -4.68 4.06
C VAL A 90 1.79 -3.29 4.41
N GLN A 91 0.72 -2.84 3.75
CA GLN A 91 0.00 -1.64 4.17
C GLN A 91 -1.36 -2.05 4.75
N LEU A 92 -1.66 -1.56 5.95
CA LEU A 92 -2.86 -1.88 6.72
C LEU A 92 -3.55 -0.60 7.18
N LYS A 93 -4.89 -0.55 7.21
CA LYS A 93 -5.64 0.48 7.95
C LYS A 93 -6.26 -0.13 9.22
N LYS A 94 -6.11 0.58 10.33
CA LYS A 94 -6.61 0.18 11.66
C LYS A 94 -7.82 0.97 12.14
N GLU A 95 -8.31 1.89 11.33
CA GLU A 95 -9.57 2.61 11.57
C GLU A 95 -10.39 2.61 10.28
N VAL A 96 -11.58 3.21 10.35
CA VAL A 96 -12.65 2.94 9.40
C VAL A 96 -12.94 4.06 8.42
N ALA A 97 -12.74 5.32 8.83
CA ALA A 97 -13.12 6.49 8.04
C ALA A 97 -12.76 6.33 6.55
N GLU A 98 -13.80 6.38 5.72
CA GLU A 98 -13.85 5.89 4.34
C GLU A 98 -12.84 6.57 3.40
N SER A 99 -12.44 7.81 3.70
CA SER A 99 -11.55 8.61 2.86
C SER A 99 -10.20 8.94 3.50
N GLU A 100 -10.12 9.09 4.83
CA GLU A 100 -8.95 9.71 5.46
C GLU A 100 -8.30 8.89 6.58
N THR A 101 -8.69 7.63 6.82
CA THR A 101 -8.08 6.92 7.94
C THR A 101 -6.56 6.71 7.76
N PRO A 102 -5.75 7.00 8.78
CA PRO A 102 -4.32 6.69 8.80
C PRO A 102 -4.04 5.18 8.63
N GLY A 103 -3.34 4.85 7.55
CA GLY A 103 -2.72 3.55 7.33
C GLY A 103 -1.34 3.45 7.98
N THR A 104 -0.85 2.23 8.15
CA THR A 104 0.51 1.92 8.60
C THR A 104 1.19 1.02 7.57
N VAL A 105 2.43 1.35 7.22
CA VAL A 105 3.29 0.48 6.41
C VAL A 105 4.18 -0.32 7.33
N TYR A 106 4.09 -1.64 7.21
CA TYR A 106 4.92 -2.61 7.90
C TYR A 106 5.92 -3.24 6.95
N LEU A 107 7.09 -3.57 7.49
CA LEU A 107 8.11 -4.38 6.84
C LEU A 107 8.39 -5.60 7.70
N VAL A 108 8.26 -6.79 7.13
CA VAL A 108 8.45 -8.05 7.85
C VAL A 108 9.60 -8.81 7.20
N ASN A 109 10.66 -9.04 7.97
CA ASN A 109 11.79 -9.87 7.54
C ASN A 109 11.42 -11.35 7.67
N THR A 110 11.46 -12.06 6.56
CA THR A 110 11.03 -13.46 6.48
C THR A 110 12.06 -14.43 7.07
N VAL A 111 13.30 -13.98 7.26
CA VAL A 111 14.42 -14.76 7.82
C VAL A 111 14.61 -14.46 9.31
N SER A 112 14.80 -13.19 9.68
CA SER A 112 15.03 -12.77 11.08
C SER A 112 13.75 -12.70 11.91
N ARG A 113 12.57 -12.74 11.27
CA ARG A 113 11.25 -12.55 11.90
C ARG A 113 11.04 -11.17 12.51
N GLU A 114 11.90 -10.21 12.19
CA GLU A 114 11.75 -8.82 12.61
C GLU A 114 10.59 -8.18 11.85
N ALA A 115 9.71 -7.49 12.58
CA ALA A 115 8.68 -6.63 11.99
C ALA A 115 8.98 -5.18 12.37
N LEU A 116 8.97 -4.29 11.38
CA LEU A 116 9.25 -2.87 11.50
C LEU A 116 8.03 -2.08 11.07
N VAL A 117 7.77 -1.00 11.80
CA VAL A 117 6.86 0.06 11.35
C VAL A 117 7.69 1.04 10.53
N VAL A 118 7.36 1.20 9.25
CA VAL A 118 8.05 2.12 8.33
C VAL A 118 7.51 3.54 8.48
N ASP A 119 6.18 3.66 8.46
CA ASP A 119 5.47 4.92 8.62
C ASP A 119 4.06 4.64 9.16
N GLN A 120 3.53 5.61 9.89
CA GLN A 120 2.19 5.63 10.46
C GLN A 120 1.46 6.85 9.91
N ASP A 121 0.18 6.98 10.21
CA ASP A 121 -0.59 8.17 9.85
C ASP A 121 -0.66 8.44 8.34
N ILE A 122 -0.85 7.37 7.54
CA ILE A 122 -0.90 7.45 6.07
C ILE A 122 -2.35 7.57 5.59
N HIS A 123 -2.82 8.78 5.38
CA HIS A 123 -4.21 9.06 4.99
C HIS A 123 -4.52 8.58 3.54
N ASN A 124 -3.57 8.76 2.61
CA ASN A 124 -3.67 8.37 1.18
C ASN A 124 -2.99 7.03 0.88
N ALA A 125 -3.42 5.99 1.58
CA ALA A 125 -2.77 4.68 1.54
C ALA A 125 -2.87 3.96 0.18
N THR A 126 -1.73 3.47 -0.31
CA THR A 126 -1.61 2.59 -1.48
C THR A 126 -1.20 1.16 -1.05
N ASN A 127 -0.78 0.31 -1.98
CA ASN A 127 0.16 -0.77 -1.63
C ASN A 127 1.54 -0.15 -1.31
N ALA A 128 2.44 -0.96 -0.74
CA ALA A 128 3.79 -0.55 -0.41
C ALA A 128 4.84 -1.32 -1.24
N PRO A 129 5.10 -0.98 -2.52
CA PRO A 129 6.06 -1.70 -3.37
C PRO A 129 7.45 -1.81 -2.75
N ILE A 130 8.06 -2.98 -2.91
CA ILE A 130 9.44 -3.25 -2.48
C ILE A 130 10.33 -3.54 -3.69
N VAL A 131 11.44 -2.80 -3.80
CA VAL A 131 12.35 -2.90 -4.95
C VAL A 131 13.80 -2.95 -4.46
N LYS A 132 14.56 -3.93 -4.94
CA LYS A 132 16.00 -4.04 -4.71
C LYS A 132 16.76 -3.37 -5.85
N VAL A 133 17.71 -2.50 -5.52
CA VAL A 133 18.63 -1.82 -6.44
C VAL A 133 20.06 -2.06 -5.98
N GLY A 134 20.79 -2.89 -6.71
CA GLY A 134 22.10 -3.37 -6.25
C GLY A 134 21.95 -4.12 -4.91
N ASN A 135 22.60 -3.60 -3.87
CA ASN A 135 22.54 -4.16 -2.51
C ASN A 135 21.55 -3.43 -1.58
N VAL A 136 20.84 -2.42 -2.08
CA VAL A 136 19.91 -1.64 -1.27
C VAL A 136 18.48 -2.02 -1.63
N THR A 137 17.64 -2.22 -0.62
CA THR A 137 16.22 -2.49 -0.79
C THR A 137 15.42 -1.29 -0.31
N TYR A 138 14.46 -0.87 -1.12
CA TYR A 138 13.60 0.27 -0.88
C TYR A 138 12.14 -0.15 -0.78
N VAL A 139 11.39 0.50 0.10
CA VAL A 139 9.93 0.47 0.12
C VAL A 139 9.40 1.82 -0.34
N PHE A 140 8.37 1.81 -1.18
CA PHE A 140 7.71 3.01 -1.67
C PHE A 140 6.28 3.07 -1.15
N TYR A 141 5.80 4.28 -0.86
CA TYR A 141 4.42 4.51 -0.43
C TYR A 141 4.02 5.95 -0.69
N VAL A 142 2.72 6.22 -0.70
CA VAL A 142 2.15 7.57 -0.81
C VAL A 142 1.68 8.03 0.56
N LYS A 143 1.97 9.28 0.92
CA LYS A 143 1.49 9.95 2.14
C LYS A 143 1.43 11.45 1.87
N ASP A 144 0.34 12.11 2.25
CA ASP A 144 0.16 13.57 2.17
C ASP A 144 0.60 14.16 0.81
N ASP A 145 0.06 13.58 -0.27
CA ASP A 145 0.35 13.95 -1.67
C ASP A 145 1.82 13.95 -2.03
N LYS A 146 2.59 13.11 -1.35
CA LYS A 146 4.00 12.87 -1.63
C LYS A 146 4.24 11.38 -1.77
N ILE A 147 5.18 11.06 -2.63
CA ILE A 147 5.72 9.72 -2.76
C ILE A 147 6.98 9.66 -1.93
N TYR A 148 7.04 8.69 -1.03
CA TYR A 148 8.16 8.43 -0.16
C TYR A 148 8.88 7.16 -0.55
N ARG A 149 10.18 7.15 -0.26
CA ARG A 149 11.06 6.00 -0.32
C ARG A 149 11.66 5.77 1.06
N TYR A 150 11.56 4.54 1.56
CA TYR A 150 12.25 4.08 2.75
C TYR A 150 13.42 3.17 2.39
N ASN A 151 14.63 3.53 2.80
CA ASN A 151 15.82 2.69 2.70
C ASN A 151 15.86 1.73 3.90
N ILE A 152 15.72 0.42 3.65
CA ILE A 152 15.67 -0.59 4.70
C ILE A 152 17.00 -0.66 5.48
N ALA A 153 18.14 -0.57 4.79
CA ALA A 153 19.45 -0.70 5.42
C ALA A 153 19.78 0.50 6.31
N GLU A 154 19.46 1.71 5.84
CA GLU A 154 19.74 2.96 6.56
C GLU A 154 18.61 3.37 7.53
N LYS A 155 17.48 2.65 7.50
CA LYS A 155 16.25 3.00 8.23
C LYS A 155 15.82 4.45 8.00
N ARG A 156 15.96 4.94 6.77
CA ARG A 156 15.74 6.35 6.41
C ARG A 156 14.63 6.52 5.39
N THR A 157 13.70 7.40 5.70
CA THR A 157 12.64 7.87 4.78
C THR A 157 13.09 9.12 4.03
N SER A 158 12.71 9.24 2.76
CA SER A 158 12.90 10.44 1.95
C SER A 158 11.74 10.63 1.00
N ALA A 159 11.21 11.86 0.92
CA ALA A 159 10.26 12.22 -0.12
C ALA A 159 10.99 12.28 -1.47
N ILE A 160 10.43 11.63 -2.48
CA ILE A 160 11.02 11.56 -3.83
C ILE A 160 10.20 12.29 -4.88
N ALA A 161 8.92 12.55 -4.61
CA ALA A 161 8.05 13.35 -5.48
C ALA A 161 6.87 13.96 -4.71
N THR A 162 6.31 15.03 -5.26
CA THR A 162 5.02 15.60 -4.84
C THR A 162 3.98 15.39 -5.95
N LEU A 163 2.74 15.15 -5.57
CA LEU A 163 1.57 15.11 -6.44
C LEU A 163 0.95 16.51 -6.48
N ASP A 164 0.67 17.00 -7.68
CA ASP A 164 0.04 18.30 -7.91
C ASP A 164 -1.19 18.05 -8.79
N TYR A 165 -2.37 18.21 -8.20
CA TYR A 165 -3.65 17.94 -8.83
C TYR A 165 -4.15 19.21 -9.51
N LYS A 166 -4.44 19.12 -10.81
CA LYS A 166 -4.92 20.26 -11.61
C LYS A 166 -6.10 19.86 -12.45
N ASP A 167 -7.06 20.79 -12.52
CA ASP A 167 -8.29 20.62 -13.30
C ASP A 167 -9.02 19.31 -12.99
N ILE A 168 -8.86 18.85 -11.74
CA ILE A 168 -9.42 17.64 -11.18
C ILE A 168 -9.92 17.97 -9.78
N ASP A 169 -11.06 17.40 -9.42
CA ASP A 169 -11.56 17.49 -8.06
C ASP A 169 -10.77 16.51 -7.16
N GLU A 170 -9.96 17.08 -6.26
CA GLU A 170 -9.05 16.34 -5.37
C GLU A 170 -9.80 15.40 -4.43
N ASP A 171 -10.99 15.81 -3.97
CA ASP A 171 -11.86 15.01 -3.10
C ASP A 171 -12.33 13.71 -3.80
N ASN A 172 -12.31 13.73 -5.14
CA ASN A 172 -12.70 12.61 -5.98
C ASN A 172 -11.50 11.87 -6.60
N ALA A 173 -10.26 12.26 -6.28
CA ALA A 173 -9.04 11.75 -6.90
C ALA A 173 -8.06 11.16 -5.88
N MET A 174 -8.25 9.89 -5.54
CA MET A 174 -7.42 9.23 -4.53
C MET A 174 -6.30 8.35 -5.12
N PRO A 175 -5.06 8.44 -4.61
CA PRO A 175 -4.02 7.44 -4.84
C PRO A 175 -4.50 6.06 -4.40
N TYR A 176 -4.39 5.07 -5.28
CA TYR A 176 -4.94 3.74 -5.00
C TYR A 176 -3.89 2.63 -4.99
N LYS A 177 -2.95 2.69 -5.94
CA LYS A 177 -1.84 1.74 -6.05
C LYS A 177 -0.63 2.43 -6.64
N LEU A 178 0.54 2.05 -6.13
CA LEU A 178 1.83 2.42 -6.66
C LEU A 178 2.47 1.18 -7.29
N GLU A 179 2.96 1.32 -8.51
CA GLU A 179 3.77 0.30 -9.17
C GLU A 179 5.16 0.88 -9.35
N VAL A 180 6.20 0.18 -8.88
CA VAL A 180 7.59 0.63 -9.01
C VAL A 180 8.44 -0.54 -9.49
N LYS A 181 9.28 -0.29 -10.49
CA LYS A 181 10.29 -1.24 -10.96
C LYS A 181 11.61 -0.52 -11.19
N GLN A 182 12.71 -1.24 -11.03
CA GLN A 182 14.02 -0.71 -11.40
C GLN A 182 14.14 -0.57 -12.93
N ALA A 183 14.61 0.58 -13.40
CA ALA A 183 14.91 0.85 -14.80
C ALA A 183 16.29 1.55 -14.91
N GLY A 184 17.34 0.75 -15.10
CA GLY A 184 18.71 1.26 -15.12
C GLY A 184 19.10 1.89 -13.77
N ARG A 185 19.41 3.19 -13.78
CA ARG A 185 19.76 3.99 -12.58
C ARG A 185 18.57 4.73 -11.96
N ALA A 186 17.38 4.61 -12.53
CA ALA A 186 16.16 5.25 -12.04
C ALA A 186 15.09 4.19 -11.73
N PHE A 187 13.94 4.66 -11.25
CA PHE A 187 12.74 3.85 -11.08
C PHE A 187 11.71 4.25 -12.13
N ASP A 188 11.21 3.26 -12.88
CA ASP A 188 9.99 3.42 -13.65
C ASP A 188 8.82 3.17 -12.70
N ALA A 189 7.97 4.17 -12.52
CA ALA A 189 6.84 4.07 -11.62
C ALA A 189 5.53 4.48 -12.29
N ARG A 190 4.43 3.95 -11.76
CA ARG A 190 3.07 4.31 -12.16
C ARG A 190 2.23 4.48 -10.91
N LEU A 191 1.58 5.64 -10.81
CA LEU A 191 0.58 5.88 -9.80
C LEU A 191 -0.79 5.58 -10.39
N ILE A 192 -1.51 4.62 -9.82
CA ILE A 192 -2.90 4.33 -10.14
C ILE A 192 -3.77 5.18 -9.23
N ILE A 193 -4.69 5.92 -9.86
CA ILE A 193 -5.57 6.89 -9.22
C ILE A 193 -7.00 6.47 -9.53
N GLN A 194 -7.84 6.40 -8.49
CA GLN A 194 -9.28 6.30 -8.67
C GLN A 194 -9.82 7.73 -8.82
N TYR A 195 -10.49 8.00 -9.94
CA TYR A 195 -11.13 9.28 -10.23
C TYR A 195 -12.53 9.06 -10.79
N ASN A 196 -13.56 9.62 -10.14
CA ASN A 196 -14.97 9.48 -10.50
C ASN A 196 -15.40 8.01 -10.73
N GLY A 197 -14.98 7.13 -9.80
CA GLY A 197 -15.29 5.69 -9.84
C GLY A 197 -14.53 4.89 -10.92
N LYS A 198 -13.67 5.53 -11.72
CA LYS A 198 -12.83 4.86 -12.73
C LYS A 198 -11.36 4.88 -12.31
N TYR A 199 -10.60 3.93 -12.84
CA TYR A 199 -9.17 3.81 -12.55
C TYR A 199 -8.35 4.34 -13.72
N TYR A 200 -7.39 5.19 -13.39
CA TYR A 200 -6.41 5.74 -14.32
C TYR A 200 -5.01 5.50 -13.80
N PHE A 201 -4.02 5.65 -14.67
CA PHE A 201 -2.62 5.64 -14.24
C PHE A 201 -1.84 6.83 -14.80
N ARG A 202 -0.90 7.31 -13.98
CA ARG A 202 0.10 8.31 -14.33
C ARG A 202 1.50 7.68 -14.24
N PRO A 203 2.19 7.46 -15.38
CA PRO A 203 3.59 7.03 -15.33
C PRO A 203 4.48 8.19 -14.91
N PHE A 204 5.54 7.92 -14.17
CA PHE A 204 6.56 8.90 -13.81
C PHE A 204 7.91 8.21 -13.58
N GLN A 205 8.99 8.99 -13.62
CA GLN A 205 10.31 8.51 -13.21
C GLN A 205 10.58 8.96 -11.78
N ALA A 206 10.91 8.01 -10.92
CA ALA A 206 11.38 8.28 -9.57
C ALA A 206 12.93 8.19 -9.55
N LEU A 207 13.57 9.14 -8.86
CA LEU A 207 15.03 9.18 -8.64
C LEU A 207 15.37 8.65 -7.23
#